data_AF-A0A0F9EPG1-F1
#
_entry.id   AF-A0A0F9EPG1-F1
#
_cell.length_a   1.000
_cell.length_b   1.000
_cell.length_c   1.000
_cell.angle_alpha   90.00
_cell.angle_beta   90.00
_cell.angle_gamma   90.00
#
_symmetry.space_group_name_H-M   'P 1'
#
loop_
_entity.id
_entity.type
_entity.pdbx_description
1 polymer ?
#
loop_
_entity_poly.entity_id
_entity_poly.type
_entity_poly.pdbx_seq_one_letter_code
_entity_poly.pdbx_strand_id
1 'polypeptide(L)'
;MKPLSWEPTADGETCCAPACGRGCTAKEHDIAEAKAEVLARTLGPGWEPEVWENLGWHYAVRSPCGRLSVSPSLGSFMAFLGAPGGIGGRWSAHGNTLQEAIKAVIATAVVEYKEIGAIIAGLAED
;
A
#
# COMPACT_ATOMS: atom_id res chain seq x y z
N MET A 1 22.41 -3.95 -23.65
CA MET A 1 21.41 -3.36 -22.73
C MET A 1 20.83 -4.51 -21.92
N LYS A 2 20.84 -4.46 -20.58
CA LYS A 2 20.17 -5.52 -19.79
C LYS A 2 18.66 -5.47 -20.07
N PRO A 3 17.96 -6.60 -20.23
CA PRO A 3 16.51 -6.62 -20.38
C PRO A 3 15.86 -6.03 -19.13
N LEU A 4 14.76 -5.28 -19.29
CA LEU A 4 14.00 -4.75 -18.18
C LEU A 4 13.30 -5.90 -17.44
N SER A 5 13.43 -5.92 -16.12
CA SER A 5 12.75 -6.83 -15.20
C SER A 5 12.51 -6.11 -13.88
N TRP A 6 11.39 -6.44 -13.21
CA TRP A 6 11.09 -6.00 -11.85
C TRP A 6 11.59 -6.98 -10.78
N GLU A 7 12.20 -8.10 -11.18
CA GLU A 7 12.87 -9.00 -10.26
C GLU A 7 14.20 -8.39 -9.82
N PRO A 8 14.41 -8.16 -8.50
CA PRO A 8 15.66 -7.63 -7.99
C PRO A 8 16.82 -8.60 -8.27
N THR A 9 17.93 -8.08 -8.76
CA THR A 9 19.18 -8.84 -8.90
C THR A 9 20.19 -8.37 -7.88
N ALA A 10 20.90 -9.32 -7.26
CA ALA A 10 22.03 -9.03 -6.37
C ALA A 10 23.34 -8.99 -7.17
N ASP A 11 24.04 -7.87 -7.12
CA ASP A 11 25.34 -7.66 -7.76
C ASP A 11 26.22 -6.80 -6.84
N GLY A 12 27.07 -7.45 -6.05
CA GLY A 12 27.84 -6.78 -4.99
C GLY A 12 26.94 -6.16 -3.92
N GLU A 13 27.04 -4.84 -3.75
CA GLU A 13 26.21 -4.08 -2.80
C GLU A 13 24.84 -3.69 -3.36
N THR A 14 24.65 -3.81 -4.68
CA THR A 14 23.40 -3.49 -5.36
C THR A 14 22.42 -4.65 -5.20
N CYS A 15 21.21 -4.34 -4.73
CA CYS A 15 20.04 -5.21 -4.76
C CYS A 15 18.93 -4.37 -5.40
N CYS A 16 18.79 -4.52 -6.72
CA CYS A 16 17.97 -3.63 -7.53
C CYS A 16 17.47 -4.34 -8.77
N ALA A 17 16.20 -4.16 -9.08
CA ALA A 17 15.57 -4.61 -10.29
C ALA A 17 16.10 -3.77 -11.48
N PRO A 18 16.44 -4.40 -12.63
CA PRO A 18 16.87 -3.65 -13.81
C PRO A 18 15.89 -2.55 -14.24
N ALA A 19 14.59 -2.74 -14.03
CA ALA A 19 13.56 -1.75 -14.37
C ALA A 19 13.46 -0.58 -13.37
N CYS A 20 14.01 -0.70 -12.15
CA CYS A 20 13.98 0.37 -11.17
C CYS A 20 14.82 1.58 -11.60
N GLY A 21 15.97 1.36 -12.22
CA GLY A 21 16.82 2.44 -12.76
C GLY A 21 17.56 3.33 -11.74
N ARG A 22 17.44 3.09 -10.42
CA ARG A 22 18.15 3.87 -9.39
C ARG A 22 19.47 3.25 -8.93
N GLY A 23 19.59 1.92 -8.95
CA GLY A 23 20.73 1.21 -8.36
C GLY A 23 20.60 1.06 -6.84
N CYS A 24 19.44 0.58 -6.37
CA CYS A 24 19.18 0.35 -4.96
C CYS A 24 20.13 -0.70 -4.34
N THR A 25 20.34 -0.61 -3.03
CA THR A 25 21.25 -1.49 -2.28
C THR A 25 20.50 -2.50 -1.42
N ALA A 26 21.18 -3.59 -1.05
CA ALA A 26 20.64 -4.56 -0.09
C ALA A 26 20.34 -3.91 1.27
N LYS A 27 21.17 -2.96 1.72
CA LYS A 27 20.96 -2.23 2.96
C LYS A 27 19.66 -1.40 2.93
N GLU A 28 19.33 -0.79 1.80
CA GLU A 28 18.08 -0.04 1.68
C GLU A 28 16.84 -0.95 1.68
N HIS A 29 16.97 -2.16 1.12
CA HIS A 29 15.95 -3.20 1.21
C HIS A 29 15.70 -3.59 2.67
N ASP A 30 16.77 -3.95 3.40
CA ASP A 30 16.67 -4.35 4.82
C ASP A 30 16.04 -3.25 5.68
N ILE A 31 16.37 -1.99 5.39
CA ILE A 31 15.75 -0.82 6.06
C ILE A 31 14.25 -0.75 5.74
N ALA A 32 13.84 -1.00 4.50
CA ALA A 32 12.43 -0.99 4.13
C ALA A 32 11.66 -2.15 4.80
N GLU A 33 12.23 -3.36 4.82
CA GLU A 33 11.67 -4.51 5.55
C GLU A 33 11.50 -4.22 7.04
N ALA A 34 12.55 -3.74 7.71
CA ALA A 34 12.49 -3.43 9.14
C ALA A 34 11.42 -2.35 9.45
N LYS A 35 11.28 -1.34 8.59
CA LYS A 35 10.23 -0.31 8.74
C LYS A 35 8.84 -0.88 8.50
N ALA A 36 8.67 -1.75 7.50
CA ALA A 36 7.40 -2.43 7.22
C ALA A 36 6.97 -3.29 8.42
N GLU A 37 7.89 -4.02 9.03
CA GLU A 37 7.60 -4.82 10.22
C GLU A 37 7.18 -3.97 11.42
N VAL A 38 7.89 -2.86 11.69
CA VAL A 38 7.51 -1.94 12.77
C VAL A 38 6.11 -1.39 12.52
N LEU A 39 5.80 -1.04 11.28
CA LEU A 39 4.49 -0.53 10.89
C LEU A 39 3.39 -1.59 11.10
N ALA A 40 3.64 -2.84 10.70
CA ALA A 40 2.71 -3.95 10.86
C ALA A 40 2.43 -4.22 12.34
N ARG A 41 3.49 -4.29 13.16
CA ARG A 41 3.36 -4.43 14.62
C ARG A 41 2.57 -3.30 15.27
N THR A 42 2.70 -2.07 14.76
CA THR A 42 1.98 -0.90 15.27
C THR A 42 0.47 -0.99 15.00
N LEU A 43 0.06 -1.54 13.85
CA LEU A 43 -1.36 -1.70 13.50
C LEU A 43 -2.01 -2.93 14.15
N GLY A 44 -1.21 -3.88 14.63
CA GLY A 44 -1.65 -5.00 15.45
C GLY A 44 -1.65 -6.34 14.72
N PRO A 45 -2.23 -7.39 15.35
CA PRO A 45 -2.13 -8.76 14.85
C PRO A 45 -2.71 -8.95 13.44
N GLY A 46 -2.01 -9.74 12.62
CA GLY A 46 -2.44 -10.14 11.28
C GLY A 46 -2.22 -9.10 10.18
N TRP A 47 -1.65 -7.93 10.51
CA TRP A 47 -1.15 -7.03 9.48
C TRP A 47 0.16 -7.57 8.91
N GLU A 48 0.26 -7.60 7.59
CA GLU A 48 1.40 -8.17 6.87
C GLU A 48 2.21 -7.08 6.18
N PRO A 49 3.55 -7.07 6.33
CA PRO A 49 4.40 -6.15 5.60
C PRO A 49 4.43 -6.48 4.10
N GLU A 50 4.59 -5.46 3.29
CA GLU A 50 4.79 -5.58 1.84
C GLU A 50 5.89 -4.60 1.43
N VAL A 51 6.91 -5.10 0.74
CA VAL A 51 8.07 -4.33 0.27
C VAL A 51 8.17 -4.49 -1.24
N TRP A 52 8.40 -3.39 -1.94
CA TRP A 52 8.57 -3.41 -3.39
C TRP A 52 9.53 -2.31 -3.83
N GLU A 53 9.96 -2.40 -5.08
CA GLU A 53 10.92 -1.48 -5.65
C GLU A 53 10.30 -0.67 -6.80
N ASN A 54 10.52 0.64 -6.78
CA ASN A 54 10.26 1.55 -7.90
C ASN A 54 10.97 2.88 -7.66
N LEU A 55 12.10 3.11 -8.33
CA LEU A 55 12.99 4.26 -8.06
C LEU A 55 13.42 4.33 -6.59
N GLY A 56 13.62 3.19 -5.93
CA GLY A 56 13.82 3.08 -4.48
C GLY A 56 13.01 1.95 -3.87
N TRP A 57 13.39 1.55 -2.66
CA TRP A 57 12.64 0.59 -1.86
C TRP A 57 11.50 1.30 -1.12
N HIS A 58 10.30 0.79 -1.31
CA HIS A 58 9.07 1.26 -0.69
C HIS A 58 8.48 0.16 0.18
N TYR A 59 7.62 0.56 1.11
CA TYR A 59 6.92 -0.40 1.95
C TYR A 59 5.49 0.05 2.26
N ALA A 60 4.65 -0.93 2.51
CA ALA A 60 3.29 -0.81 2.98
C ALA A 60 3.00 -1.93 3.98
N VAL A 61 1.81 -1.88 4.55
CA VAL A 61 1.26 -2.96 5.35
C VAL A 61 -0.17 -3.24 4.92
N ARG A 62 -0.53 -4.51 4.82
CA ARG A 62 -1.85 -4.98 4.40
C ARG A 62 -2.62 -5.53 5.59
N SER A 63 -3.90 -5.23 5.64
CA SER A 63 -4.79 -5.72 6.69
C SER A 63 -5.00 -7.23 6.59
N PRO A 64 -5.44 -7.90 7.67
CA PRO A 64 -5.67 -9.35 7.67
C PRO A 64 -6.63 -9.86 6.57
N CYS A 65 -7.56 -9.01 6.12
CA CYS A 65 -8.48 -9.34 5.04
C CYS A 65 -7.95 -8.99 3.64
N GLY A 66 -6.74 -8.44 3.55
CA GLY A 66 -6.06 -8.06 2.31
C GLY A 66 -6.67 -6.86 1.57
N ARG A 67 -7.70 -6.21 2.13
CA ARG A 67 -8.45 -5.15 1.45
C ARG A 67 -7.94 -3.74 1.70
N LEU A 68 -7.26 -3.53 2.83
CA LEU A 68 -6.75 -2.23 3.25
C LEU A 68 -5.23 -2.30 3.20
N SER A 69 -4.60 -1.36 2.51
CA SER A 69 -3.15 -1.20 2.47
C SER A 69 -2.79 0.21 2.92
N VAL A 70 -1.72 0.36 3.70
CA VAL A 70 -1.26 1.67 4.19
C VAL A 70 0.24 1.79 4.01
N SER A 71 0.68 2.90 3.42
CA SER A 71 2.09 3.21 3.18
C SER A 71 2.44 4.64 3.62
N PRO A 72 3.69 4.92 4.00
CA PRO A 72 4.16 6.29 4.15
C PRO A 72 4.19 7.02 2.80
N SER A 73 3.91 8.32 2.82
CA SER A 73 3.96 9.19 1.65
C SER A 73 4.38 10.61 2.05
N LEU A 74 5.59 11.03 1.68
CA LEU A 74 6.15 12.39 1.86
C LEU A 74 5.69 13.12 3.16
N GLY A 75 6.03 12.57 4.32
CA GLY A 75 5.69 13.18 5.62
C GLY A 75 4.26 12.91 6.13
N SER A 76 3.50 12.11 5.40
CA SER A 76 2.13 11.66 5.71
C SER A 76 2.00 10.15 5.48
N PHE A 77 0.78 9.64 5.56
CA PHE A 77 0.41 8.28 5.19
C PHE A 77 -0.66 8.30 4.10
N MET A 78 -0.59 7.31 3.22
CA MET A 78 -1.60 7.03 2.21
C MET A 78 -2.21 5.67 2.51
N ALA A 79 -3.54 5.59 2.55
CA ALA A 79 -4.28 4.35 2.69
C ALA A 79 -5.07 4.06 1.42
N PHE A 80 -5.20 2.78 1.08
CA PHE A 80 -5.97 2.28 -0.04
C PHE A 80 -6.97 1.24 0.43
N LEU A 81 -8.19 1.27 -0.10
CA LEU A 81 -9.24 0.29 0.17
C LEU A 81 -9.74 -0.31 -1.14
N GLY A 82 -9.79 -1.64 -1.24
CA GLY A 82 -10.17 -2.31 -2.49
C GLY A 82 -10.45 -3.80 -2.36
N ALA A 83 -10.33 -4.48 -3.51
CA ALA A 83 -10.38 -5.95 -3.58
C ALA A 83 -9.12 -6.54 -2.92
N PRO A 84 -9.22 -7.74 -2.32
CA PRO A 84 -8.07 -8.38 -1.72
C PRO A 84 -6.99 -8.71 -2.77
N GLY A 85 -5.72 -8.56 -2.39
CA GLY A 85 -4.57 -8.96 -3.22
C GLY A 85 -4.19 -8.01 -4.36
N GLY A 86 -4.87 -6.86 -4.49
CA GLY A 86 -4.49 -5.81 -5.43
C GLY A 86 -3.47 -4.83 -4.84
N ILE A 87 -2.55 -4.35 -5.68
CA ILE A 87 -1.73 -3.17 -5.34
C ILE A 87 -2.64 -1.94 -5.47
N GLY A 88 -2.75 -1.17 -4.38
CA GLY A 88 -3.64 -0.01 -4.32
C GLY A 88 -5.10 -0.38 -4.00
N GLY A 89 -6.04 0.41 -4.49
CA GLY A 89 -7.45 0.22 -4.18
C GLY A 89 -8.34 1.14 -5.00
N ARG A 90 -9.65 0.84 -5.00
CA ARG A 90 -10.66 1.71 -5.62
C ARG A 90 -10.70 3.07 -4.94
N TRP A 91 -10.52 3.08 -3.63
CA TRP A 91 -10.43 4.29 -2.83
C TRP A 91 -9.01 4.49 -2.32
N SER A 92 -8.61 5.75 -2.25
CA SER A 92 -7.40 6.17 -1.56
C SER A 92 -7.67 7.43 -0.74
N ALA A 93 -6.93 7.59 0.35
CA ALA A 93 -6.96 8.82 1.15
C ALA A 93 -5.63 9.03 1.89
N HIS A 94 -5.38 10.28 2.24
CA HIS A 94 -4.22 10.68 3.05
C HIS A 94 -4.59 10.94 4.51
N GLY A 95 -3.58 10.85 5.38
CA GLY A 95 -3.65 11.30 6.76
C GLY A 95 -2.26 11.62 7.31
N ASN A 96 -2.16 12.50 8.30
CA ASN A 96 -0.87 12.80 8.96
C ASN A 96 -0.45 11.65 9.88
N THR A 97 -1.41 10.83 10.29
CA THR A 97 -1.18 9.58 11.02
C THR A 97 -1.75 8.38 10.26
N LEU A 98 -1.29 7.18 10.63
CA LEU A 98 -1.82 5.92 10.12
C LEU A 98 -3.34 5.83 10.32
N GLN A 99 -3.80 6.13 11.53
CA GLN A 99 -5.21 6.04 11.90
C GLN A 99 -6.05 7.05 11.13
N GLU A 100 -5.53 8.24 10.86
CA GLU A 100 -6.21 9.23 10.02
C GLU A 100 -6.37 8.75 8.58
N ALA A 101 -5.31 8.24 7.95
CA ALA A 101 -5.37 7.76 6.58
C ALA A 101 -6.37 6.59 6.44
N ILE A 102 -6.34 5.64 7.37
CA ILE A 102 -7.28 4.51 7.43
C ILE A 102 -8.72 4.99 7.58
N LYS A 103 -8.98 5.89 8.54
CA LYS A 103 -10.33 6.42 8.76
C LYS A 103 -10.84 7.19 7.55
N ALA A 104 -9.98 7.97 6.91
CA ALA A 104 -10.33 8.77 5.74
C ALA A 104 -10.72 7.87 4.56
N VAL A 105 -9.95 6.83 4.25
CA VAL A 105 -10.28 5.96 3.10
C VAL A 105 -11.56 5.15 3.34
N ILE A 106 -11.81 4.72 4.58
CA ILE A 106 -13.07 4.07 4.97
C ILE A 106 -14.24 5.04 4.82
N ALA A 107 -14.09 6.28 5.28
CA ALA A 107 -15.14 7.30 5.17
C ALA A 107 -15.52 7.56 3.71
N THR A 108 -14.54 7.68 2.81
CA THR A 108 -14.79 7.83 1.36
C THR A 108 -15.60 6.66 0.80
N ALA A 109 -15.23 5.42 1.13
CA ALA A 109 -15.95 4.25 0.65
C ALA A 109 -17.39 4.17 1.21
N VAL A 110 -17.59 4.54 2.48
CA VAL A 110 -18.93 4.56 3.10
C VAL A 110 -19.84 5.58 2.43
N VAL A 111 -19.33 6.76 2.05
CA VAL A 111 -20.11 7.79 1.35
C VAL A 111 -20.61 7.24 0.01
N GLU A 112 -19.71 6.71 -0.82
CA GLU A 112 -20.10 6.18 -2.15
C GLU A 112 -21.09 5.01 -2.04
N TYR A 113 -20.88 4.08 -1.11
CA TYR A 113 -21.82 2.97 -0.94
C TYR A 113 -23.21 3.40 -0.43
N LYS A 114 -23.30 4.49 0.33
CA LYS A 114 -24.61 5.06 0.71
C LYS A 114 -25.34 5.63 -0.51
N GLU A 115 -24.63 6.31 -1.40
CA GLU A 115 -25.21 6.84 -2.64
C GLU A 115 -25.73 5.72 -3.55
N ILE A 116 -24.92 4.67 -3.73
CA ILE A 116 -25.33 3.47 -4.49
C ILE A 116 -26.55 2.80 -3.85
N GLY A 117 -26.55 2.66 -2.52
CA GLY A 117 -27.67 2.07 -1.78
C GLY A 117 -28.97 2.86 -1.95
N ALA A 118 -28.90 4.20 -1.96
CA ALA A 118 -30.06 5.06 -2.18
C ALA A 118 -30.65 4.90 -3.59
N ILE A 119 -29.80 4.76 -4.61
CA ILE A 119 -30.23 4.51 -5.99
C ILE A 119 -30.94 3.16 -6.09
N ILE A 120 -30.36 2.09 -5.53
CA ILE A 120 -30.94 0.75 -5.57
C ILE A 120 -32.29 0.72 -4.84
N ALA A 121 -32.40 1.40 -3.69
CA ALA A 121 -33.65 1.49 -2.95
C ALA A 121 -34.75 2.18 -3.77
N GLY A 122 -34.43 3.31 -4.43
CA GLY A 122 -35.38 4.00 -5.31
C GLY A 122 -35.84 3.15 -6.51
N LEU A 123 -34.94 2.33 -7.07
CA LEU A 123 -35.30 1.40 -8.17
C LEU A 123 -36.19 0.24 -7.73
N ALA A 124 -36.28 -0.08 -6.44
CA ALA A 124 -37.12 -1.15 -5.92
C ALA A 124 -38.56 -0.70 -5.59
N GLU A 125 -38.82 0.61 -5.64
CA GLU A 125 -40.13 1.21 -5.39
C GLU A 125 -40.96 1.44 -6.67
N ASP A 126 -40.34 1.24 -7.85
CA ASP A 126 -40.96 1.28 -9.18
C ASP A 126 -41.33 -0.11 -9.71
#